data_AF-A0A9E0TC65-F1
#
_entry.id   AF-A0A9E0TC65-F1
#
_cell.length_a   1.000
_cell.length_b   1.000
_cell.length_c   1.000
_cell.angle_alpha   90.00
_cell.angle_beta   90.00
_cell.angle_gamma   90.00
#
_symmetry.space_group_name_H-M   'P 1'
#
loop_
_entity.id
_entity.type
_entity.pdbx_description
1 polymer ?
#
loop_
_entity_poly.entity_id
_entity_poly.type
_entity_poly.pdbx_seq_one_letter_code
_entity_poly.pdbx_strand_id
1 'polypeptide(L)' 'HFGDKVFNTVIPRNVRLAEAPSYGLPGVVFDPAAKGSQAFVDFAGEMVERVQRM' A
#
# COMPACT_ATOMS: atom_id res chain seq x y z
N HIS A 1 0.95 -4.46 -23.59
CA HIS A 1 1.49 -3.72 -22.43
C HIS A 1 0.32 -3.31 -21.53
N PHE A 2 0.49 -3.22 -20.20
CA PHE A 2 -0.64 -3.20 -19.24
C PHE A 2 -1.37 -1.84 -19.10
N GLY A 3 -0.79 -0.72 -19.56
CA GLY A 3 -1.46 0.59 -19.63
C GLY A 3 -2.17 0.97 -18.32
N ASP A 4 -3.40 1.44 -18.43
CA ASP A 4 -4.17 1.87 -17.26
C ASP A 4 -4.60 0.72 -16.34
N LYS A 5 -4.35 -0.56 -16.68
CA LYS A 5 -4.68 -1.69 -15.81
C LYS A 5 -3.77 -1.79 -14.59
N VAL A 6 -2.61 -1.14 -14.61
CA VAL A 6 -1.71 -1.05 -13.45
C VAL A 6 -1.95 0.25 -12.69
N PHE A 7 -1.64 0.24 -11.41
CA PHE A 7 -1.59 1.42 -10.58
C PHE A 7 -0.23 2.12 -10.74
N ASN A 8 -0.22 3.43 -10.50
CA ASN A 8 0.98 4.25 -10.51
C ASN A 8 1.75 4.13 -9.19
N THR A 9 1.04 3.91 -8.09
CA THR A 9 1.65 3.73 -6.77
C THR A 9 2.42 2.42 -6.72
N VAL A 10 3.70 2.50 -6.36
CA VAL A 10 4.59 1.34 -6.21
C VAL A 10 4.72 0.97 -4.74
N ILE A 11 4.41 -0.28 -4.39
CA ILE A 11 4.65 -0.82 -3.05
C ILE A 11 6.07 -1.39 -2.97
N PRO A 12 7.01 -0.77 -2.22
CA PRO A 12 8.36 -1.28 -2.10
C PRO A 12 8.41 -2.52 -1.20
N ARG A 13 9.38 -3.41 -1.44
CA ARG A 13 9.68 -4.49 -0.49
C ARG A 13 10.10 -3.89 0.85
N ASN A 14 9.44 -4.30 1.92
CA ASN A 14 9.64 -3.71 3.25
C ASN A 14 9.64 -4.80 4.34
N VAL A 15 10.67 -4.81 5.19
CA VAL A 15 10.82 -5.81 6.28
C VAL A 15 9.79 -5.58 7.39
N ARG A 16 9.45 -4.34 7.73
CA ARG A 16 8.44 -4.02 8.76
C ARG A 16 7.05 -4.52 8.40
N LEU A 17 6.65 -4.37 7.13
CA LEU A 17 5.39 -4.96 6.64
C LEU A 17 5.41 -6.49 6.72
N ALA A 18 6.56 -7.12 6.50
CA ALA A 18 6.70 -8.57 6.60
C ALA A 18 6.70 -9.08 8.06
N GLU A 19 7.10 -8.25 9.02
CA GLU A 19 7.08 -8.54 10.46
C GLU A 19 5.68 -8.39 11.07
N ALA A 20 4.86 -7.47 10.56
CA ALA A 20 3.53 -7.16 11.09
C ALA A 20 2.60 -8.39 11.32
N PRO A 21 2.55 -9.40 10.43
CA PRO A 21 1.76 -10.62 10.66
C PRO A 21 2.12 -11.38 11.95
N SER A 22 3.40 -11.39 12.34
CA SER A 22 3.84 -12.04 13.58
C SER A 22 3.31 -11.36 14.84
N TYR A 23 2.95 -10.08 14.74
CA TYR A 23 2.33 -9.29 15.82
C TYR A 23 0.80 -9.27 15.75
N GLY A 24 0.20 -9.91 14.73
CA GLY A 24 -1.26 -9.90 14.52
C GLY A 24 -1.84 -8.52 14.20
N LEU A 25 -1.00 -7.58 13.74
CA LEU A 25 -1.39 -6.22 13.41
C LEU A 25 -1.29 -5.98 11.89
N PRO A 26 -2.21 -5.18 11.29
CA PRO A 26 -2.03 -4.69 9.93
C PRO A 26 -0.72 -3.89 9.80
N GLY A 27 0.00 -4.02 8.69
CA GLY A 27 1.29 -3.35 8.50
C GLY A 27 1.24 -1.83 8.67
N VAL A 28 0.17 -1.19 8.18
CA VAL A 28 -0.08 0.26 8.33
C VAL A 28 -0.31 0.70 9.78
N VAL A 29 -0.75 -0.22 10.66
CA VAL A 29 -0.95 0.03 12.09
C VAL A 29 0.32 -0.31 12.87
N PHE A 30 1.01 -1.39 12.49
CA PHE A 30 2.22 -1.86 13.14
C PHE A 30 3.36 -0.85 13.07
N ASP A 31 3.61 -0.27 11.89
CA ASP A 31 4.58 0.81 11.72
C ASP A 31 4.06 1.81 10.67
N PRO A 32 3.30 2.83 11.07
CA PRO A 32 2.75 3.82 10.15
C PRO A 32 3.82 4.62 9.39
N ALA A 33 5.01 4.79 9.99
CA ALA A 33 6.12 5.55 9.40
C ALA A 33 6.95 4.71 8.42
N ALA A 34 6.75 3.39 8.36
CA ALA A 34 7.42 2.54 7.41
C ALA A 34 7.09 2.94 5.97
N LYS A 35 8.10 2.94 5.10
CA LYS A 35 7.94 3.24 3.66
C LYS A 35 6.85 2.39 2.97
N GLY A 36 6.72 1.12 3.38
CA GLY A 36 5.69 0.25 2.86
C GLY A 36 4.29 0.65 3.30
N SER A 37 4.13 1.05 4.57
CA SER A 37 2.86 1.53 5.12
C SER A 37 2.40 2.80 4.44
N GLN A 38 3.31 3.78 4.27
CA GLN A 38 3.00 5.02 3.57
C GLN A 38 2.59 4.76 2.11
N ALA A 39 3.31 3.88 1.40
CA ALA A 39 2.95 3.50 0.04
C ALA A 39 1.57 2.81 -0.06
N PHE A 40 1.15 2.05 0.95
CA PHE A 40 -0.20 1.46 1.00
C PHE A 40 -1.29 2.52 1.21
N VAL A 41 -1.02 3.57 2.00
CA VAL A 41 -1.94 4.70 2.17
C VAL A 41 -2.09 5.47 0.86
N ASP A 42 -0.99 5.75 0.16
CA ASP A 42 -1.00 6.42 -1.14
C ASP A 42 -1.76 5.59 -2.19
N PHE A 43 -1.53 4.28 -2.20
CA PHE A 43 -2.24 3.34 -3.07
C PHE A 43 -3.74 3.32 -2.79
N ALA A 44 -4.15 3.37 -1.53
CA ALA A 44 -5.56 3.45 -1.16
C ALA A 44 -6.22 4.72 -1.70
N GLY A 45 -5.51 5.86 -1.67
CA GLY A 45 -5.95 7.10 -2.30
C GLY A 45 -6.16 6.94 -3.81
N GLU A 46 -5.16 6.42 -4.52
CA GLU A 46 -5.26 6.16 -5.96
C GLU A 46 -6.42 5.21 -6.30
N MET A 47 -6.62 4.17 -5.51
CA MET A 47 -7.72 3.21 -5.68
C MET A 47 -9.09 3.89 -5.55
N VAL A 48 -9.29 4.73 -4.53
CA VAL A 48 -10.56 5.45 -4.32
C VAL A 48 -10.83 6.39 -5.49
N GLU A 49 -9.83 7.17 -5.91
CA GLU A 49 -9.96 8.06 -7.06
C GLU A 49 -10.30 7.30 -8.35
N ARG A 50 -9.71 6.12 -8.54
CA ARG A 50 -9.96 5.30 -9.72
C ARG A 50 -11.35 4.71 -9.72
N VAL A 51 -11.82 4.22 -8.56
CA VAL A 51 -13.19 3.69 -8.41
C VAL A 51 -14.23 4.78 -8.64
N GLN A 52 -13.97 6.02 -8.22
CA GLN A 52 -14.88 7.15 -8.46
C GLN A 52 -14.97 7.58 -9.93
N ARG A 53 -13.95 7.26 -10.74
CA ARG A 53 -13.90 7.58 -12.18
C ARG A 53 -14.45 6.47 -13.07
N MET A 54 -14.78 5.31 -12.50
CA MET A 54 -15.47 4.19 -13.18
C MET A 54 -16.98 4.39 -13.14
#